data_AF-A0A7W7BSQ7-F1
#
_entry.id   AF-A0A7W7BSQ7-F1
#
_cell.length_a   1.000
_cell.length_b   1.000
_cell.length_c   1.000
_cell.angle_alpha   90.00
_cell.angle_beta   90.00
_cell.angle_gamma   90.00
#
_symmetry.space_group_name_H-M   'P 1'
#
loop_
_entity.id
_entity.type
_entity.pdbx_description
1 polymer ?
#
loop_
_entity_poly.entity_id
_entity_poly.type
_entity_poly.pdbx_seq_one_letter_code
_entity_poly.pdbx_strand_id
1 'polypeptide(L)'
;MPAAHPPEFRRRALDLVAQGSPVAQTARDLGISESCLRNWMNRDAVDSGRKPGMTSDEHRELVELRRRNRVLEMEIEILKRASAYFARENALPK
;
A
#
# COMPACT_ATOMS: atom_id res chain seq x y z
N MET A 1 11.42 -13.83 -2.07
CA MET A 1 10.90 -13.31 -0.78
C MET A 1 9.91 -14.33 -0.23
N PRO A 2 10.01 -14.74 1.04
CA PRO A 2 8.98 -15.60 1.65
C PRO A 2 7.62 -14.90 1.62
N ALA A 3 6.54 -15.69 1.56
CA ALA A 3 5.18 -15.16 1.58
C ALA A 3 4.93 -14.38 2.89
N ALA A 4 4.15 -13.30 2.80
CA ALA A 4 3.74 -12.56 3.98
C ALA A 4 2.88 -13.44 4.90
N HIS A 5 3.06 -13.31 6.20
CA HIS A 5 2.19 -13.97 7.17
C HIS A 5 0.73 -13.51 7.02
N PRO A 6 -0.25 -14.39 7.24
CA PRO A 6 -1.66 -14.01 7.20
C PRO A 6 -1.99 -12.84 8.14
N PRO A 7 -2.91 -11.93 7.76
CA PRO A 7 -3.28 -10.79 8.61
C PRO A 7 -3.78 -11.21 9.99
N GLU A 8 -4.55 -12.30 10.06
CA GLU A 8 -5.06 -12.85 11.32
C GLU A 8 -3.95 -13.33 12.26
N PHE A 9 -2.92 -13.97 11.70
CA PHE A 9 -1.75 -14.41 12.47
C PHE A 9 -1.03 -13.21 13.08
N ARG A 10 -0.80 -12.17 12.26
CA ARG A 10 -0.19 -10.92 12.73
C ARG A 10 -1.03 -10.24 13.81
N ARG A 11 -2.37 -10.19 13.66
CA ARG A 11 -3.27 -9.57 14.64
C ARG A 11 -3.17 -10.30 15.98
N ARG A 12 -3.29 -11.64 16.00
CA ARG A 12 -3.16 -12.43 17.22
C ARG A 12 -1.81 -12.24 17.91
N ALA A 13 -0.72 -12.17 17.15
CA ALA A 13 0.61 -11.90 17.71
C ALA A 13 0.68 -10.54 18.41
N LEU A 14 0.07 -9.51 17.84
CA LEU A 14 -0.01 -8.18 18.44
C LEU A 14 -0.90 -8.17 19.70
N ASP A 15 -2.04 -8.88 19.66
CA ASP A 15 -2.96 -8.99 20.79
C ASP A 15 -2.29 -9.65 22.01
N LEU A 16 -1.50 -10.70 21.81
CA LEU A 16 -0.73 -11.36 22.88
C LEU A 16 0.25 -10.40 23.55
N VAL A 17 0.94 -9.58 22.77
CA VAL A 17 1.87 -8.56 23.31
C VAL A 17 1.09 -7.46 24.02
N ALA A 18 -0.05 -7.02 23.49
CA ALA A 18 -0.91 -6.03 24.12
C ALA A 18 -1.48 -6.51 25.46
N GLN A 19 -1.71 -7.81 25.62
CA GLN A 19 -2.12 -8.45 26.87
C GLN A 19 -0.98 -8.61 27.90
N GLY A 20 0.24 -8.17 27.56
CA GLY A 20 1.39 -8.17 28.47
C GLY A 20 2.39 -9.30 28.25
N SER A 21 2.22 -10.13 27.21
CA SER A 21 3.20 -11.18 26.90
C SER A 21 4.53 -10.55 26.42
N PRO A 22 5.69 -10.96 26.95
CA PRO A 22 6.98 -10.43 26.53
C PRO A 22 7.25 -10.70 25.04
N VAL A 23 7.67 -9.67 24.29
CA VAL A 23 7.96 -9.76 22.85
C VAL A 23 8.87 -10.93 22.49
N ALA A 24 9.93 -11.13 23.28
CA ALA A 24 10.89 -12.21 23.07
C ALA A 24 10.30 -13.61 23.29
N GLN A 25 9.34 -13.74 24.20
CA GLN A 25 8.66 -15.01 24.45
C GLN A 25 7.62 -15.27 23.34
N THR A 26 6.77 -14.28 23.05
CA THR A 26 5.77 -14.36 21.98
C THR A 26 6.40 -14.68 20.62
N ALA A 27 7.53 -14.07 20.28
CA ALA A 27 8.23 -14.35 19.02
C ALA A 27 8.74 -15.80 18.96
N ARG A 28 9.31 -16.31 20.06
CA ARG A 28 9.78 -17.71 20.16
C ARG A 28 8.62 -18.69 20.03
N ASP A 29 7.53 -18.46 20.76
CA ASP A 29 6.35 -19.34 20.76
C ASP A 29 5.66 -19.39 19.38
N LEU A 30 5.69 -18.28 18.65
CA LEU A 30 5.14 -18.17 17.30
C LEU A 30 6.11 -18.58 16.18
N GLY A 31 7.36 -18.91 16.51
CA GLY A 31 8.38 -19.30 15.54
C GLY A 31 8.81 -18.17 14.59
N ILE A 32 8.74 -16.91 15.03
CA ILE A 32 9.13 -15.73 14.25
C ILE A 32 10.31 -15.00 14.90
N SER A 33 11.01 -14.16 14.13
CA SER A 33 12.04 -13.31 14.73
C SER A 33 11.42 -12.20 15.59
N GLU A 34 12.10 -11.81 16.68
CA GLU A 34 11.69 -10.65 17.48
C GLU A 34 11.62 -9.37 16.64
N SER A 35 12.54 -9.21 15.69
CA SER A 35 12.55 -8.06 14.77
C SER A 35 11.28 -8.01 13.92
N CYS A 36 10.75 -9.16 13.48
CA CYS A 36 9.50 -9.25 12.74
C CYS A 36 8.33 -8.73 13.59
N LEU A 37 8.22 -9.21 14.83
CA LEU A 37 7.16 -8.79 15.75
C LEU A 37 7.26 -7.30 16.10
N ARG A 38 8.47 -6.78 16.36
CA ARG A 38 8.69 -5.34 16.60
C ARG A 38 8.31 -4.49 15.39
N ASN A 39 8.58 -4.96 14.18
CA ASN A 39 8.17 -4.27 12.95
C ASN A 39 6.64 -4.21 12.82
N TRP A 40 5.94 -5.29 13.17
CA TRP A 40 4.48 -5.30 13.20
C TRP A 40 3.91 -4.35 14.24
N MET A 41 4.51 -4.29 15.44
CA MET A 41 4.11 -3.36 16.50
C MET A 41 4.33 -1.90 16.06
N ASN A 42 5.48 -1.60 15.46
CA ASN A 42 5.76 -0.27 14.92
C ASN A 42 4.75 0.14 13.86
N ARG A 43 4.42 -0.78 12.93
CA ARG A 43 3.45 -0.51 11.88
C ARG A 43 2.03 -0.34 12.45
N ASP A 44 1.63 -1.19 13.41
CA ASP A 44 0.33 -1.05 14.08
C ASP A 44 0.22 0.27 14.86
N ALA A 45 1.30 0.71 15.51
CA ALA A 45 1.33 2.02 16.17
C ALA A 45 1.18 3.20 15.19
N VAL A 46 1.73 3.10 13.97
CA VAL A 46 1.52 4.09 12.91
C VAL A 46 0.08 4.03 12.41
N ASP A 47 -0.40 2.84 12.05
CA ASP A 47 -1.74 2.62 11.50
C ASP A 47 -2.86 3.01 12.49
N SER A 48 -2.60 2.91 13.81
CA SER A 48 -3.52 3.33 14.86
C SER A 48 -3.36 4.79 15.31
N GLY A 49 -2.46 5.56 14.68
CA GLY A 49 -2.16 6.95 15.06
C GLY A 49 -1.43 7.15 16.38
N ARG A 50 -0.92 6.08 17.02
CA ARG A 50 -0.11 6.18 18.26
C ARG A 50 1.32 6.67 17.99
N LYS A 51 1.79 6.56 16.74
CA LYS A 51 3.10 7.01 16.29
C LYS A 51 2.95 7.77 14.97
N PRO A 52 3.67 8.89 14.76
CA PRO A 52 3.66 9.56 13.47
C PRO A 52 4.22 8.67 12.36
N GLY A 53 3.63 8.77 11.18
CA GLY A 53 4.04 8.06 9.97
C GLY A 53 2.88 7.92 9.00
N MET A 54 3.20 7.50 7.77
CA MET A 54 2.19 7.20 6.76
C MET A 54 1.60 5.82 7.02
N THR A 55 0.29 5.78 7.21
CA THR A 55 -0.48 4.57 7.44
C THR A 55 -0.49 3.65 6.23
N SER A 56 -0.76 2.37 6.47
CA SER A 56 -0.94 1.36 5.42
C SER A 56 -2.05 1.74 4.44
N ASP A 57 -3.11 2.40 4.91
CA ASP A 57 -4.26 2.79 4.09
C ASP A 57 -3.94 4.01 3.22
N GLU A 58 -3.28 5.04 3.78
CA GLU A 58 -2.76 6.18 3.01
C GLU A 58 -1.79 5.71 1.91
N HIS A 59 -0.91 4.76 2.23
CA HIS A 59 -0.02 4.17 1.24
C HIS A 59 -0.79 3.48 0.10
N ARG A 60 -1.83 2.71 0.44
CA ARG A 60 -2.65 1.99 -0.55
C ARG A 60 -3.36 2.99 -1.46
N GLU A 61 -3.97 4.02 -0.87
CA GLU A 61 -4.65 5.07 -1.63
C GLU A 61 -3.69 5.81 -2.56
N LEU A 62 -2.50 6.17 -2.07
CA LEU A 62 -1.48 6.85 -2.88
C LEU A 62 -1.07 6.01 -4.11
N VAL A 63 -0.89 4.71 -3.94
CA VAL A 63 -0.57 3.80 -5.06
C VAL A 63 -1.71 3.74 -6.06
N GLU A 64 -2.95 3.61 -5.61
CA GLU A 64 -4.13 3.57 -6.48
C GLU A 64 -4.35 4.89 -7.21
N LEU A 65 -4.12 6.02 -6.55
CA LEU A 65 -4.20 7.35 -7.18
C LEU A 65 -3.12 7.53 -8.24
N ARG A 66 -1.87 7.14 -7.96
CA ARG A 66 -0.78 7.19 -8.95
C ARG A 66 -1.07 6.31 -10.16
N ARG A 67 -1.64 5.13 -9.95
CA ARG A 67 -2.06 4.23 -11.04
C ARG A 67 -3.15 4.88 -11.89
N ARG A 68 -4.21 5.41 -11.25
CA ARG A 68 -5.31 6.10 -11.95
C ARG A 68 -4.82 7.31 -12.72
N ASN A 69 -3.95 8.11 -12.12
CA ASN A 69 -3.39 9.30 -12.75
C ASN A 69 -2.62 8.94 -14.03
N ARG A 70 -1.79 7.90 -14.00
CA ARG A 70 -1.09 7.40 -15.20
C ARG A 70 -2.04 6.96 -16.32
N VAL A 71 -3.17 6.34 -15.96
CA VAL A 71 -4.19 5.94 -16.94
C VAL A 71 -4.83 7.18 -17.58
N LEU A 72 -5.21 8.17 -16.76
CA LEU A 72 -5.79 9.42 -17.24
C LEU A 72 -4.84 10.21 -18.15
N GLU A 73 -3.56 10.27 -17.80
CA GLU A 73 -2.54 10.92 -18.65
C GLU A 73 -2.44 10.24 -20.03
N MET A 74 -2.50 8.91 -20.07
CA MET A 74 -2.51 8.15 -21.32
C MET A 74 -3.79 8.38 -22.14
N GLU A 75 -4.96 8.40 -21.50
CA GLU A 75 -6.23 8.69 -22.16
C GLU A 75 -6.25 10.10 -22.76
N ILE A 76 -5.78 11.10 -22.01
CA ILE A 76 -5.64 12.48 -22.48
C ILE A 76 -4.73 12.53 -23.72
N GLU A 77 -3.61 11.83 -23.70
CA GLU A 77 -2.67 11.80 -24.82
C GLU A 77 -3.29 11.16 -26.08
N ILE A 78 -4.05 10.08 -25.91
CA ILE A 78 -4.79 9.44 -27.02
C ILE A 78 -5.82 10.41 -27.59
N LEU A 79 -6.60 11.08 -26.74
CA LEU A 79 -7.62 12.04 -27.17
C LEU A 79 -7.02 13.25 -27.89
N LYS A 80 -5.86 13.74 -27.43
CA LYS A 80 -5.11 14.82 -28.10
C LYS A 80 -4.67 14.39 -29.50
N ARG A 81 -4.11 13.18 -29.64
CA ARG A 81 -3.71 12.63 -30.95
C ARG A 81 -4.90 12.46 -31.89
N ALA A 82 -6.01 11.93 -31.39
CA ALA A 82 -7.24 11.78 -32.18
C ALA A 82 -7.78 13.15 -32.64
N SER A 83 -7.86 14.12 -31.72
CA SER A 83 -8.29 15.50 -32.05
C SER A 83 -7.40 16.14 -33.11
N ALA A 84 -6.07 15.99 -32.98
CA ALA A 84 -5.12 16.51 -33.96
C ALA A 84 -5.24 15.81 -35.33
N TYR A 85 -5.50 14.51 -35.35
CA TYR A 85 -5.76 13.76 -36.59
C TYR A 85 -7.00 14.28 -37.31
N PHE A 86 -8.14 14.39 -36.61
CA PHE A 86 -9.39 14.89 -37.21
C PHE A 86 -9.30 16.35 -37.64
N ALA A 87 -8.59 17.21 -36.90
CA ALA A 87 -8.35 18.59 -37.32
C ALA A 87 -7.57 18.65 -38.64
N ARG A 88 -6.62 17.72 -38.87
CA ARG A 88 -5.86 17.63 -40.13
C ARG A 88 -6.70 17.07 -41.28
N GLU A 89 -7.49 16.03 -41.05
CA GLU A 89 -8.38 15.48 -42.08
C GLU A 89 -9.44 16.49 -42.55
N ASN A 90 -10.05 17.23 -41.62
CA ASN A 90 -11.04 18.26 -41.96
C ASN A 90 -10.41 19.51 -42.64
N ALA A 91 -9.09 19.65 -42.60
CA ALA A 91 -8.37 20.77 -43.22
C ALA A 91 -7.84 20.46 -44.64
N LEU A 92 -8.01 19.22 -45.15
CA LEU A 92 -7.64 18.85 -46.52
C LEU A 92 -8.86 19.03 -47.47
N PRO A 93 -8.76 19.85 -48.54
CA PRO A 93 -9.86 20.01 -49.49
C PRO A 93 -10.04 18.78 -50.40
N LYS A 94 -11.27 18.58 -50.90
CA LYS A 94 -11.59 17.66 -52.01
C LYS A 94 -10.98 18.13 -53.32
#